data_AF-A0A7S3HSQ1-F1
#
_entry.id   AF-A0A7S3HSQ1-F1
#
_cell.length_a   1.000
_cell.length_b   1.000
_cell.length_c   1.000
_cell.angle_alpha   90.00
_cell.angle_beta   90.00
_cell.angle_gamma   90.00
#
_symmetry.space_group_name_H-M   'P 1'
#
loop_
_entity.id
_entity.type
_entity.pdbx_description
1 polymer ?
#
loop_
_entity_poly.entity_id
_entity_poly.type
_entity_poly.pdbx_seq_one_letter_code
_entity_poly.pdbx_strand_id
1 'polypeptide(L)'
;ELKDDTSCVVVYDNPLDNVEDLAHIFFKLCLKEKVVPYVVTKKTVFKWQEGFWQILHDVFEKDYKDQYLAAGLLERTGGELQHLISDAATMQIIRWTDGGFGMACHNYDGDMLTDEVAQVHRSPGFITSNLTGKRDDGVLIKEFEASHGTVADLWHAHLRGQETSMNPLGMVVALLGAMEHAATLAPGPDAEKTVKFTQACKEAVYQAFRDGRGTRDMAGPSGLTTEQFVDTVAEDLHLRLATGKAPTPRPAVPEVVHPSRKFRRNFKVDELKMQAMFDRFDL
;
A
#
# COMPACT_ATOMS: atom_id res chain seq x y z
N GLU A 1 5.81 -35.86 24.76
CA GLU A 1 6.41 -35.18 25.93
C GLU A 1 7.00 -33.88 25.42
N LEU A 2 6.57 -32.73 25.95
CA LEU A 2 7.15 -31.44 25.58
C LEU A 2 8.53 -31.35 26.25
N LYS A 3 9.59 -31.10 25.47
CA LYS A 3 10.95 -30.94 25.98
C LYS A 3 11.39 -29.49 25.85
N ASP A 4 12.06 -28.99 26.88
CA ASP A 4 12.47 -27.58 26.99
C ASP A 4 13.47 -27.17 25.88
N ASP A 5 14.26 -28.11 25.36
CA ASP A 5 15.25 -27.86 24.31
C ASP A 5 14.62 -27.64 22.91
N THR A 6 13.33 -27.93 22.75
CA THR A 6 12.61 -27.79 21.47
C THR A 6 11.26 -27.08 21.58
N SER A 7 10.95 -26.44 22.72
CA SER A 7 9.65 -25.79 22.96
C SER A 7 9.80 -24.28 23.14
N CYS A 8 8.83 -23.51 22.63
CA CYS A 8 8.72 -22.07 22.85
C CYS A 8 7.42 -21.76 23.60
N VAL A 9 7.50 -20.90 24.61
CA VAL A 9 6.33 -20.40 25.35
C VAL A 9 6.12 -18.94 24.99
N VAL A 10 4.91 -18.59 24.53
CA VAL A 10 4.57 -17.24 24.08
C VAL A 10 3.33 -16.76 24.83
N VAL A 11 3.39 -15.53 25.31
CA VAL A 11 2.28 -14.81 25.94
C VAL A 11 2.16 -13.45 25.27
N TYR A 12 0.93 -13.04 24.94
CA TYR A 12 0.61 -11.74 24.35
C TYR A 12 -0.79 -11.31 24.79
N ASP A 13 -1.10 -10.02 24.60
CA ASP A 13 -2.42 -9.43 24.82
C ASP A 13 -2.91 -8.66 23.59
N ASN A 14 -4.23 -8.46 23.50
CA ASN A 14 -4.87 -7.64 22.47
C ASN A 14 -5.62 -6.49 23.16
N PRO A 15 -5.09 -5.26 23.17
CA PRO A 15 -5.84 -4.11 23.68
C PRO A 15 -7.01 -3.82 22.74
N LEU A 16 -8.24 -3.84 23.27
CA LEU A 16 -9.46 -3.63 22.47
C LEU A 16 -10.08 -2.24 22.65
N ASP A 17 -9.54 -1.41 23.56
CA ASP A 17 -10.11 -0.10 23.89
C ASP A 17 -10.17 0.85 22.67
N ASN A 18 -9.20 0.75 21.75
CA ASN A 18 -9.16 1.55 20.53
C ASN A 18 -9.94 0.95 19.35
N VAL A 19 -10.61 -0.20 19.53
CA VAL A 19 -11.34 -0.88 18.45
C VAL A 19 -12.60 -0.11 18.06
N GLU A 20 -13.20 0.64 19.00
CA GLU A 20 -14.29 1.58 18.70
C GLU A 20 -13.81 2.73 17.80
N ASP A 21 -12.63 3.31 18.08
CA ASP A 21 -12.01 4.32 17.21
C ASP A 21 -11.72 3.73 15.81
N LEU A 22 -11.18 2.52 15.76
CA LEU A 22 -10.95 1.79 14.51
C LEU A 22 -12.25 1.61 13.73
N ALA A 23 -13.34 1.21 14.38
CA ALA A 23 -14.65 1.03 13.76
C ALA A 23 -15.15 2.33 13.13
N HIS A 24 -15.10 3.45 13.86
CA HIS A 24 -15.51 4.75 13.33
C HIS A 24 -14.66 5.21 12.14
N ILE A 25 -13.33 5.03 12.21
CA ILE A 25 -12.43 5.36 11.11
C ILE A 25 -12.74 4.49 9.88
N PHE A 26 -12.86 3.18 10.09
CA PHE A 26 -13.07 2.19 9.03
C PHE A 26 -14.41 2.37 8.32
N PHE A 27 -15.52 2.47 9.06
CA PHE A 27 -16.85 2.62 8.46
C PHE A 27 -17.04 3.99 7.81
N LYS A 28 -16.51 5.07 8.40
CA LYS A 28 -16.57 6.39 7.75
C LYS A 28 -15.80 6.40 6.44
N LEU A 29 -14.64 5.74 6.39
CA LEU A 29 -13.86 5.60 5.17
C LEU A 29 -14.59 4.75 4.13
N CYS A 30 -15.08 3.57 4.51
CA CYS A 30 -15.78 2.68 3.60
C CYS A 30 -17.05 3.35 3.01
N LEU A 31 -17.81 4.08 3.82
CA LEU A 31 -18.98 4.82 3.36
C LEU A 31 -18.60 5.95 2.38
N LYS A 32 -17.54 6.70 2.69
CA LYS A 32 -17.01 7.77 1.82
C LYS A 32 -16.58 7.22 0.46
N GLU A 33 -15.87 6.11 0.45
CA GLU A 33 -15.36 5.45 -0.76
C GLU A 33 -16.41 4.51 -1.41
N LYS A 34 -17.61 4.42 -0.82
CA LYS A 34 -18.75 3.61 -1.30
C LYS A 34 -18.39 2.12 -1.49
N VAL A 35 -17.73 1.53 -0.50
CA VAL A 35 -17.36 0.12 -0.48
C VAL A 35 -18.06 -0.62 0.66
N VAL A 36 -18.35 -1.91 0.47
CA VAL A 36 -19.05 -2.71 1.48
C VAL A 36 -18.05 -3.25 2.52
N PRO A 37 -18.31 -3.05 3.82
CA PRO A 37 -17.38 -3.43 4.88
C PRO A 37 -17.55 -4.91 5.29
N TYR A 38 -16.44 -5.53 5.67
CA TYR A 38 -16.37 -6.85 6.28
C TYR A 38 -15.46 -6.81 7.50
N VAL A 39 -15.77 -7.63 8.50
CA VAL A 39 -14.90 -7.84 9.66
C VAL A 39 -14.31 -9.24 9.58
N VAL A 40 -12.99 -9.34 9.68
CA VAL A 40 -12.26 -10.59 9.49
C VAL A 40 -11.57 -10.99 10.80
N THR A 41 -11.86 -12.20 11.27
CA THR A 41 -11.20 -12.78 12.46
C THR A 41 -11.17 -14.30 12.36
N LYS A 42 -10.45 -14.97 13.27
CA LYS A 42 -10.56 -16.41 13.51
C LYS A 42 -11.37 -16.73 14.77
N LYS A 43 -12.35 -15.89 15.15
CA LYS A 43 -13.12 -16.00 16.42
C LYS A 43 -13.83 -17.33 16.65
N THR A 44 -14.10 -18.10 15.58
CA THR A 44 -14.69 -19.45 15.70
C THR A 44 -13.75 -20.47 16.35
N VAL A 45 -12.44 -20.25 16.28
CA VAL A 45 -11.41 -21.08 16.94
C VAL A 45 -10.72 -20.28 18.05
N PHE A 46 -10.30 -19.05 17.76
CA PHE A 46 -9.67 -18.12 18.69
C PHE A 46 -10.72 -17.28 19.41
N LYS A 47 -11.41 -17.90 20.38
CA LYS A 47 -12.58 -17.31 21.05
C LYS A 47 -12.33 -15.94 21.68
N TRP A 48 -11.10 -15.64 22.08
CA TRP A 48 -10.72 -14.32 22.62
C TRP A 48 -10.86 -13.18 21.60
N GLN A 49 -10.97 -13.46 20.30
CA GLN A 49 -11.21 -12.48 19.25
C GLN A 49 -12.69 -12.08 19.10
N GLU A 50 -13.61 -12.67 19.86
CA GLU A 50 -15.04 -12.31 19.80
C GLU A 50 -15.27 -10.84 20.15
N GLY A 51 -14.50 -10.30 21.12
CA GLY A 51 -14.60 -8.89 21.52
C GLY A 51 -14.36 -7.91 20.37
N PHE A 52 -13.41 -8.20 19.48
CA PHE A 52 -13.16 -7.39 18.29
C PHE A 52 -14.40 -7.34 17.38
N TRP A 53 -14.99 -8.51 17.08
CA TRP A 53 -16.20 -8.56 16.26
C TRP A 53 -17.36 -7.81 16.90
N GLN A 54 -17.62 -8.03 18.19
CA GLN A 54 -18.75 -7.41 18.88
C GLN A 54 -18.64 -5.88 18.88
N ILE A 55 -17.45 -5.33 19.17
CA ILE A 55 -17.26 -3.87 19.16
C ILE A 55 -17.53 -3.28 17.76
N LEU A 56 -16.98 -3.85 16.69
CA LEU A 56 -17.24 -3.35 15.33
C LEU A 56 -18.72 -3.51 14.94
N HIS A 57 -19.34 -4.62 15.30
CA HIS A 57 -20.74 -4.88 15.02
C HIS A 57 -21.65 -3.88 15.73
N ASP A 58 -21.45 -3.66 17.03
CA ASP A 58 -22.28 -2.75 17.83
C ASP A 58 -22.18 -1.30 17.33
N VAL A 59 -20.97 -0.84 16.99
CA VAL A 59 -20.76 0.48 16.37
C VAL A 59 -21.45 0.57 15.01
N PHE A 60 -21.33 -0.47 14.18
CA PHE A 60 -21.97 -0.48 12.87
C PHE A 60 -23.50 -0.40 12.96
N GLU A 61 -24.10 -1.28 13.78
CA GLU A 61 -25.55 -1.33 13.96
C GLU A 61 -26.11 -0.03 14.51
N LYS A 62 -25.43 0.56 15.49
CA LYS A 62 -25.88 1.78 16.16
C LYS A 62 -25.72 3.04 15.30
N ASP A 63 -24.56 3.21 14.66
CA ASP A 63 -24.18 4.51 14.10
C ASP A 63 -24.14 4.53 12.56
N TYR A 64 -24.07 3.38 11.88
CA TYR A 64 -23.76 3.32 10.44
C TYR A 64 -24.76 2.56 9.58
N LYS A 65 -25.45 1.52 10.09
CA LYS A 65 -26.28 0.61 9.29
C LYS A 65 -27.26 1.34 8.37
N ASP A 66 -28.02 2.29 8.90
CA ASP A 66 -29.00 3.07 8.14
C ASP A 66 -28.35 3.87 7.00
N GLN A 67 -27.17 4.43 7.23
CA GLN A 67 -26.42 5.19 6.22
C GLN A 67 -25.94 4.27 5.08
N TYR A 68 -25.50 3.05 5.41
CA TYR A 68 -25.09 2.06 4.44
C TYR A 68 -26.26 1.48 3.64
N LEU A 69 -27.41 1.25 4.29
CA LEU A 69 -28.65 0.86 3.62
C LEU A 69 -29.11 1.94 2.63
N ALA A 70 -29.12 3.21 3.07
CA ALA A 70 -29.47 4.34 2.22
C ALA A 70 -28.51 4.51 1.03
N ALA A 71 -27.25 4.14 1.20
CA ALA A 71 -26.23 4.15 0.14
C ALA A 71 -26.29 2.93 -0.80
N GLY A 72 -27.16 1.93 -0.53
CA GLY A 72 -27.26 0.71 -1.32
C GLY A 72 -26.06 -0.24 -1.19
N LEU A 73 -25.30 -0.13 -0.10
CA LEU A 73 -24.03 -0.86 0.06
C LEU A 73 -24.20 -2.25 0.66
N LEU A 74 -25.33 -2.58 1.29
CA LEU A 74 -25.51 -3.87 2.01
C LEU A 74 -26.28 -4.94 1.23
N GLU A 75 -26.58 -4.71 -0.05
CA GLU A 75 -27.34 -5.68 -0.86
C GLU A 75 -26.60 -7.02 -0.95
N ARG A 76 -25.29 -6.98 -1.21
CA ARG A 76 -24.45 -8.19 -1.31
C ARG A 76 -24.24 -8.92 0.03
N THR A 77 -24.59 -8.29 1.14
CA THR A 77 -24.42 -8.84 2.50
C THR A 77 -25.75 -9.13 3.19
N GLY A 78 -26.87 -9.05 2.46
CA GLY A 78 -28.20 -9.33 3.01
C GLY A 78 -28.70 -8.28 4.00
N GLY A 79 -28.21 -7.04 3.92
CA GLY A 79 -28.61 -5.94 4.81
C GLY A 79 -27.81 -5.86 6.12
N GLU A 80 -26.83 -6.73 6.31
CA GLU A 80 -26.10 -6.88 7.57
C GLU A 80 -24.60 -6.67 7.40
N LEU A 81 -23.90 -6.31 8.49
CA LEU A 81 -22.45 -6.41 8.55
C LEU A 81 -22.05 -7.88 8.57
N GLN A 82 -21.14 -8.28 7.68
CA GLN A 82 -20.72 -9.68 7.57
C GLN A 82 -19.38 -9.91 8.27
N HIS A 83 -19.35 -10.98 9.07
CA HIS A 83 -18.12 -11.57 9.60
C HIS A 83 -17.58 -12.61 8.62
N LEU A 84 -16.29 -12.55 8.33
CA LEU A 84 -15.56 -13.57 7.59
C LEU A 84 -14.54 -14.23 8.51
N ILE A 85 -14.45 -15.56 8.46
CA ILE A 85 -13.29 -16.27 9.00
C ILE A 85 -12.06 -15.95 8.14
N SER A 86 -10.87 -15.78 8.74
CA SER A 86 -9.68 -15.28 8.01
C SER A 86 -9.25 -16.15 6.82
N ASP A 87 -9.45 -17.47 6.91
CA ASP A 87 -9.27 -18.42 5.81
C ASP A 87 -10.33 -18.29 4.69
N ALA A 88 -11.54 -17.82 4.99
CA ALA A 88 -12.49 -17.46 3.95
C ALA A 88 -12.13 -16.10 3.33
N ALA A 89 -11.58 -15.17 4.11
CA ALA A 89 -11.19 -13.84 3.61
C ALA A 89 -10.09 -13.93 2.54
N THR A 90 -9.06 -14.76 2.72
CA THR A 90 -8.05 -15.04 1.67
C THR A 90 -8.71 -15.49 0.36
N MET A 91 -9.65 -16.45 0.45
CA MET A 91 -10.37 -16.90 -0.74
C MET A 91 -11.24 -15.80 -1.38
N GLN A 92 -11.77 -14.86 -0.60
CA GLN A 92 -12.57 -13.76 -1.15
C GLN A 92 -11.70 -12.69 -1.80
N ILE A 93 -10.50 -12.41 -1.27
CA ILE A 93 -9.55 -11.46 -1.89
C ILE A 93 -9.21 -11.91 -3.32
N ILE A 94 -9.01 -13.22 -3.53
CA ILE A 94 -8.73 -13.79 -4.85
C ILE A 94 -9.98 -13.80 -5.75
N ARG A 95 -11.18 -14.02 -5.19
CA ARG A 95 -12.44 -14.15 -5.94
C ARG A 95 -13.08 -12.83 -6.33
N TRP A 96 -13.05 -11.83 -5.44
CA TRP A 96 -13.71 -10.53 -5.61
C TRP A 96 -12.80 -9.57 -6.38
N THR A 97 -12.49 -9.92 -7.62
CA THR A 97 -11.62 -9.13 -8.51
C THR A 97 -12.28 -7.83 -8.98
N ASP A 98 -13.59 -7.70 -8.81
CA ASP A 98 -14.35 -6.46 -9.00
C ASP A 98 -14.12 -5.44 -7.86
N GLY A 99 -13.50 -5.87 -6.76
CA GLY A 99 -13.17 -5.01 -5.64
C GLY A 99 -14.41 -4.48 -4.91
N GLY A 100 -14.39 -3.19 -4.57
CA GLY A 100 -15.51 -2.54 -3.90
C GLY A 100 -15.77 -3.05 -2.48
N PHE A 101 -14.75 -3.56 -1.78
CA PHE A 101 -14.84 -4.04 -0.41
C PHE A 101 -13.79 -3.41 0.51
N GLY A 102 -14.10 -3.35 1.80
CA GLY A 102 -13.15 -3.04 2.86
C GLY A 102 -13.12 -4.16 3.90
N MET A 103 -11.95 -4.47 4.45
CA MET A 103 -11.78 -5.48 5.51
C MET A 103 -11.09 -4.87 6.73
N ALA A 104 -11.66 -5.08 7.91
CA ALA A 104 -11.02 -4.78 9.19
C ALA A 104 -10.63 -6.09 9.90
N CYS A 105 -9.40 -6.17 10.40
CA CYS A 105 -8.82 -7.40 10.96
C CYS A 105 -7.83 -7.10 12.10
N HIS A 106 -7.39 -8.15 12.80
CA HIS A 106 -6.32 -8.05 13.80
C HIS A 106 -4.96 -7.83 13.11
N ASN A 107 -3.99 -7.30 13.86
CA ASN A 107 -2.65 -6.96 13.37
C ASN A 107 -2.03 -8.04 12.45
N TYR A 108 -1.85 -9.26 12.97
CA TYR A 108 -1.21 -10.34 12.20
C TYR A 108 -2.05 -10.85 11.00
N ASP A 109 -3.38 -10.94 11.16
CA ASP A 109 -4.24 -11.30 10.01
C ASP A 109 -4.14 -10.21 8.93
N GLY A 110 -4.07 -8.93 9.31
CA GLY A 110 -3.94 -7.80 8.39
C GLY A 110 -2.61 -7.77 7.65
N ASP A 111 -1.50 -8.04 8.33
CA ASP A 111 -0.18 -8.19 7.72
C ASP A 111 -0.23 -9.21 6.56
N MET A 112 -0.72 -10.42 6.86
CA MET A 112 -0.80 -11.50 5.85
C MET A 112 -1.81 -11.20 4.73
N LEU A 113 -3.00 -10.69 5.07
CA LEU A 113 -4.06 -10.45 4.07
C LEU A 113 -3.73 -9.25 3.17
N THR A 114 -3.01 -8.24 3.66
CA THR A 114 -2.63 -7.09 2.84
C THR A 114 -1.55 -7.43 1.82
N ASP A 115 -0.62 -8.34 2.14
CA ASP A 115 0.33 -8.91 1.17
C ASP A 115 -0.39 -9.70 0.07
N GLU A 116 -1.44 -10.45 0.43
CA GLU A 116 -2.27 -11.14 -0.55
C GLU A 116 -3.02 -10.15 -1.45
N VAL A 117 -3.63 -9.10 -0.88
CA VAL A 117 -4.25 -8.01 -1.64
C VAL A 117 -3.23 -7.37 -2.58
N ALA A 118 -2.01 -7.10 -2.13
CA ALA A 118 -0.95 -6.55 -2.95
C ALA A 118 -0.64 -7.44 -4.16
N GLN A 119 -0.52 -8.75 -3.94
CA GLN A 119 -0.20 -9.70 -4.99
C GLN A 119 -1.35 -9.91 -5.98
N VAL A 120 -2.60 -9.95 -5.52
CA VAL A 120 -3.79 -10.02 -6.38
C VAL A 120 -3.95 -8.73 -7.19
N HIS A 121 -3.67 -7.59 -6.59
CA HIS A 121 -3.82 -6.30 -7.24
C HIS A 121 -2.73 -6.06 -8.30
N ARG A 122 -1.45 -6.16 -7.92
CA ARG A 122 -0.31 -6.14 -8.84
C ARG A 122 1.01 -6.46 -8.13
N SER A 123 1.39 -5.62 -7.18
CA SER A 123 2.62 -5.68 -6.39
C SER A 123 2.48 -4.80 -5.13
N PRO A 124 3.35 -4.97 -4.13
CA PRO A 124 3.32 -4.14 -2.90
C PRO A 124 3.40 -2.64 -3.15
N GLY A 125 4.02 -2.19 -4.25
CA GLY A 125 4.10 -0.77 -4.59
C GLY A 125 2.77 -0.09 -4.94
N PHE A 126 1.69 -0.88 -5.11
CA PHE A 126 0.35 -0.39 -5.41
C PHE A 126 -0.58 -0.38 -4.19
N ILE A 127 -0.09 -0.83 -3.03
CA ILE A 127 -0.81 -0.74 -1.77
C ILE A 127 -0.19 0.39 -0.94
N THR A 128 -1.05 1.19 -0.32
CA THR A 128 -0.62 2.24 0.63
C THR A 128 -0.59 1.66 2.04
N SER A 129 0.43 2.01 2.83
CA SER A 129 0.45 1.73 4.27
C SER A 129 0.40 3.06 5.01
N ASN A 130 -0.65 3.27 5.80
CA ASN A 130 -0.85 4.52 6.53
C ASN A 130 -1.26 4.22 7.98
N LEU A 131 -0.37 4.46 8.92
CA LEU A 131 -0.70 4.37 10.34
C LEU A 131 -1.57 5.55 10.77
N THR A 132 -2.71 5.26 11.41
CA THR A 132 -3.56 6.29 12.03
C THR A 132 -3.59 6.09 13.54
N GLY A 133 -3.00 7.03 14.27
CA GLY A 133 -3.09 7.15 15.73
C GLY A 133 -3.96 8.34 16.15
N LYS A 134 -4.14 8.50 17.46
CA LYS A 134 -4.91 9.60 18.06
C LYS A 134 -4.09 10.25 19.17
N ARG A 135 -3.95 11.58 19.14
CA ARG A 135 -3.39 12.37 20.24
C ARG A 135 -4.39 12.48 21.40
N ASP A 136 -3.90 12.86 22.57
CA ASP A 136 -4.73 13.12 23.75
C ASP A 136 -5.79 14.21 23.52
N ASP A 137 -5.53 15.16 22.60
CA ASP A 137 -6.48 16.20 22.20
C ASP A 137 -7.50 15.75 21.14
N GLY A 138 -7.50 14.45 20.78
CA GLY A 138 -8.40 13.85 19.80
C GLY A 138 -7.99 14.06 18.34
N VAL A 139 -6.91 14.79 18.06
CA VAL A 139 -6.43 14.99 16.68
C VAL A 139 -5.72 13.73 16.19
N LEU A 140 -6.01 13.34 14.95
CA LEU A 140 -5.40 12.17 14.33
C LEU A 140 -3.92 12.42 14.00
N ILE A 141 -3.07 11.51 14.46
CA ILE A 141 -1.69 11.35 14.00
C ILE A 141 -1.74 10.44 12.79
N LYS A 142 -1.18 10.87 11.65
CA LYS A 142 -1.07 10.02 10.47
C LYS A 142 0.38 9.92 10.04
N GLU A 143 0.84 8.69 9.91
CA GLU A 143 2.12 8.34 9.30
C GLU A 143 1.82 7.57 8.01
N PHE A 144 2.69 7.75 7.02
CA PHE A 144 2.49 7.28 5.65
C PHE A 144 3.78 6.66 5.16
N GLU A 145 3.69 5.43 4.69
CA GLU A 145 4.83 4.67 4.16
C GLU A 145 4.43 3.89 2.90
N ALA A 146 5.44 3.41 2.17
CA ALA A 146 5.21 2.43 1.12
C ALA A 146 5.13 1.02 1.72
N SER A 147 4.30 0.15 1.18
CA SER A 147 4.15 -1.23 1.67
C SER A 147 5.33 -2.17 1.30
N HIS A 148 6.44 -1.65 0.79
CA HIS A 148 7.60 -2.45 0.39
C HIS A 148 8.85 -2.11 1.21
N GLY A 149 9.76 -3.08 1.34
CA GLY A 149 11.06 -2.87 1.99
C GLY A 149 12.03 -2.01 1.16
N THR A 150 13.31 -2.01 1.55
CA THR A 150 14.36 -1.15 0.96
C THR A 150 14.88 -1.61 -0.41
N VAL A 151 14.31 -2.67 -1.00
CA VAL A 151 14.63 -3.18 -2.35
C VAL A 151 16.14 -3.44 -2.55
N ALA A 152 16.71 -4.29 -1.69
CA ALA A 152 18.16 -4.51 -1.59
C ALA A 152 18.80 -5.10 -2.86
N ASP A 153 18.05 -5.89 -3.62
CA ASP A 153 18.46 -6.44 -4.91
C ASP A 153 18.71 -5.34 -5.96
N LEU A 154 17.78 -4.39 -6.11
CA LEU A 154 17.95 -3.22 -6.97
C LEU A 154 19.08 -2.32 -6.46
N TRP A 155 19.24 -2.20 -5.14
CA TRP A 155 20.37 -1.46 -4.55
C TRP A 155 21.72 -2.07 -4.96
N HIS A 156 21.87 -3.40 -4.90
CA HIS A 156 23.08 -4.06 -5.34
C HIS A 156 23.31 -3.96 -6.86
N ALA A 157 22.25 -3.98 -7.68
CA ALA A 157 22.35 -3.72 -9.11
C ALA A 157 22.83 -2.29 -9.40
N HIS A 158 22.28 -1.30 -8.70
CA HIS A 158 22.72 0.09 -8.76
C HIS A 158 24.21 0.23 -8.41
N LEU A 159 24.68 -0.42 -7.34
CA LEU A 159 26.10 -0.41 -6.95
C LEU A 159 27.05 -1.04 -7.98
N ARG A 160 26.55 -1.96 -8.82
CA ARG A 160 27.27 -2.54 -9.95
C ARG A 160 27.21 -1.67 -11.22
N GLY A 161 26.51 -0.54 -11.19
CA GLY A 161 26.26 0.28 -12.38
C GLY A 161 25.39 -0.43 -13.42
N GLN A 162 24.51 -1.31 -12.96
CA GLN A 162 23.46 -1.91 -13.79
C GLN A 162 22.22 -1.00 -13.77
N GLU A 163 21.40 -1.11 -14.81
CA GLU A 163 20.12 -0.41 -14.83
C GLU A 163 19.17 -0.96 -13.77
N THR A 164 18.38 -0.07 -13.19
CA THR A 164 17.30 -0.41 -12.25
C THR A 164 15.99 0.18 -12.76
N SER A 165 14.87 -0.35 -12.31
CA SER A 165 13.55 0.20 -12.61
C SER A 165 12.66 0.04 -11.38
N MET A 166 12.99 0.82 -10.34
CA MET A 166 12.23 0.86 -9.10
C MET A 166 10.99 1.72 -9.31
N ASN A 167 9.80 1.16 -9.11
CA ASN A 167 8.55 1.90 -9.12
C ASN A 167 8.43 2.76 -7.85
N PRO A 168 8.42 4.10 -7.93
CA PRO A 168 8.37 4.96 -6.75
C PRO A 168 6.94 5.27 -6.28
N LEU A 169 5.90 4.70 -6.92
CA LEU A 169 4.50 5.05 -6.71
C LEU A 169 4.09 5.04 -5.24
N GLY A 170 4.36 3.95 -4.51
CA GLY A 170 4.03 3.83 -3.08
C GLY A 170 4.65 4.95 -2.24
N MET A 171 5.96 5.21 -2.42
CA MET A 171 6.68 6.25 -1.69
C MET A 171 6.17 7.66 -2.03
N VAL A 172 5.86 7.92 -3.31
CA VAL A 172 5.31 9.21 -3.74
C VAL A 172 3.92 9.41 -3.13
N VAL A 173 3.03 8.42 -3.20
CA VAL A 173 1.69 8.52 -2.61
C VAL A 173 1.77 8.74 -1.10
N ALA A 174 2.70 8.06 -0.42
CA ALA A 174 2.94 8.24 1.01
C ALA A 174 3.39 9.69 1.33
N LEU A 175 4.43 10.20 0.67
CA LEU A 175 4.93 11.57 0.87
C LEU A 175 3.83 12.61 0.61
N LEU A 176 3.11 12.48 -0.50
CA LEU A 176 2.06 13.42 -0.86
C LEU A 176 0.86 13.35 0.09
N GLY A 177 0.53 12.16 0.62
CA GLY A 177 -0.46 11.99 1.68
C GLY A 177 -0.05 12.67 2.98
N ALA A 178 1.23 12.56 3.38
CA ALA A 178 1.77 13.26 4.54
C ALA A 178 1.73 14.80 4.37
N MET A 179 2.06 15.31 3.17
CA MET A 179 1.96 16.73 2.85
C MET A 179 0.51 17.24 2.93
N GLU A 180 -0.44 16.47 2.37
CA GLU A 180 -1.87 16.81 2.43
C GLU A 180 -2.39 16.80 3.87
N HIS A 181 -2.02 15.81 4.69
CA HIS A 181 -2.38 15.76 6.10
C HIS A 181 -1.81 16.95 6.88
N ALA A 182 -0.53 17.29 6.66
CA ALA A 182 0.08 18.48 7.26
C ALA A 182 -0.67 19.77 6.89
N ALA A 183 -1.12 19.90 5.65
CA ALA A 183 -1.93 21.02 5.19
C ALA A 183 -3.31 21.09 5.88
N THR A 184 -3.89 19.95 6.26
CA THR A 184 -5.14 19.92 7.06
C THR A 184 -4.93 20.35 8.50
N LEU A 185 -3.76 20.03 9.09
CA LEU A 185 -3.42 20.38 10.46
C LEU A 185 -3.03 21.86 10.63
N ALA A 186 -2.46 22.47 9.58
CA ALA A 186 -2.05 23.87 9.55
C ALA A 186 -2.71 24.61 8.38
N PRO A 187 -4.01 24.97 8.50
CA PRO A 187 -4.73 25.64 7.43
C PRO A 187 -4.15 27.04 7.16
N GLY A 188 -4.11 27.43 5.90
CA GLY A 188 -3.61 28.74 5.46
C GLY A 188 -3.34 28.80 3.96
N PRO A 189 -2.82 29.93 3.44
CA PRO A 189 -2.55 30.12 2.01
C PRO A 189 -1.62 29.06 1.40
N ASP A 190 -0.72 28.51 2.21
CA ASP A 190 0.22 27.47 1.77
C ASP A 190 -0.40 26.06 1.79
N ALA A 191 -1.49 25.85 2.53
CA ALA A 191 -2.24 24.58 2.52
C ALA A 191 -2.87 24.34 1.14
N GLU A 192 -3.53 25.35 0.55
CA GLU A 192 -4.14 25.25 -0.77
C GLU A 192 -3.11 25.00 -1.88
N LYS A 193 -1.95 25.68 -1.79
CA LYS A 193 -0.84 25.48 -2.74
C LYS A 193 -0.26 24.08 -2.61
N THR A 194 -0.10 23.58 -1.38
CA THR A 194 0.36 22.22 -1.09
C THR A 194 -0.58 21.20 -1.73
N VAL A 195 -1.89 21.30 -1.48
CA VAL A 195 -2.88 20.39 -2.08
C VAL A 195 -2.87 20.46 -3.61
N LYS A 196 -2.78 21.66 -4.20
CA LYS A 196 -2.69 21.80 -5.66
C LYS A 196 -1.43 21.13 -6.22
N PHE A 197 -0.30 21.30 -5.55
CA PHE A 197 0.97 20.71 -5.94
C PHE A 197 0.95 19.18 -5.83
N THR A 198 0.45 18.63 -4.73
CA THR A 198 0.39 17.18 -4.51
C THR A 198 -0.51 16.50 -5.55
N GLN A 199 -1.65 17.11 -5.89
CA GLN A 199 -2.53 16.62 -6.95
C GLN A 199 -1.86 16.65 -8.32
N ALA A 200 -1.11 17.71 -8.64
CA ALA A 200 -0.34 17.78 -9.89
C ALA A 200 0.75 16.69 -9.97
N CYS A 201 1.42 16.41 -8.85
CA CYS A 201 2.43 15.33 -8.77
C CYS A 201 1.81 13.95 -8.98
N LYS A 202 0.69 13.64 -8.29
CA LYS A 202 -0.05 12.38 -8.48
C LYS A 202 -0.44 12.19 -9.94
N GLU A 203 -1.04 13.22 -10.54
CA GLU A 203 -1.49 13.15 -11.93
C GLU A 203 -0.33 12.98 -12.92
N ALA A 204 0.83 13.60 -12.70
CA ALA A 204 2.01 13.43 -13.55
C ALA A 204 2.54 11.98 -13.49
N VAL A 205 2.63 11.40 -12.29
CA VAL A 205 3.00 9.98 -12.10
C VAL A 205 2.00 9.06 -12.79
N TYR A 206 0.70 9.27 -12.58
CA TYR A 206 -0.35 8.43 -13.18
C TYR A 206 -0.37 8.55 -14.70
N GLN A 207 -0.15 9.76 -15.23
CA GLN A 207 -0.06 9.98 -16.67
C GLN A 207 1.13 9.21 -17.28
N ALA A 208 2.29 9.22 -16.64
CA ALA A 208 3.44 8.45 -17.11
C ALA A 208 3.11 6.96 -17.25
N PHE A 209 2.43 6.37 -16.27
CA PHE A 209 1.95 4.98 -16.37
C PHE A 209 0.93 4.78 -17.50
N ARG A 210 -0.07 5.67 -17.64
CA ARG A 210 -1.09 5.59 -18.71
C ARG A 210 -0.50 5.74 -20.11
N ASP A 211 0.57 6.50 -20.25
CA ASP A 211 1.29 6.71 -21.52
C ASP A 211 2.23 5.54 -21.88
N GLY A 212 2.27 4.47 -21.08
CA GLY A 212 3.23 3.37 -21.26
C GLY A 212 4.67 3.76 -20.91
N ARG A 213 4.87 4.92 -20.28
CA ARG A 213 6.15 5.45 -19.79
C ARG A 213 6.31 5.18 -18.29
N GLY A 214 5.77 4.06 -17.84
CA GLY A 214 5.95 3.55 -16.48
C GLY A 214 7.27 2.81 -16.29
N THR A 215 7.55 2.41 -15.06
CA THR A 215 8.61 1.45 -14.74
C THR A 215 8.29 0.05 -15.26
N ARG A 216 9.31 -0.82 -15.31
CA ARG A 216 9.27 -2.13 -16.00
C ARG A 216 8.28 -3.14 -15.39
N ASP A 217 7.93 -2.99 -14.11
CA ASP A 217 6.88 -3.77 -13.45
C ASP A 217 5.48 -3.52 -14.05
N MET A 218 5.26 -2.33 -14.61
CA MET A 218 4.00 -1.94 -15.25
C MET A 218 4.05 -1.97 -16.77
N ALA A 219 5.11 -1.43 -17.35
CA ALA A 219 5.24 -1.28 -18.80
C ALA A 219 6.01 -2.43 -19.47
N GLY A 220 6.38 -3.48 -18.72
CA GLY A 220 7.15 -4.61 -19.22
C GLY A 220 8.59 -4.22 -19.61
N PRO A 221 9.26 -5.01 -20.47
CA PRO A 221 10.65 -4.75 -20.86
C PRO A 221 10.90 -3.39 -21.51
N SER A 222 9.87 -2.78 -22.11
CA SER A 222 9.91 -1.42 -22.68
C SER A 222 9.78 -0.30 -21.64
N GLY A 223 9.55 -0.64 -20.37
CA GLY A 223 9.44 0.33 -19.29
C GLY A 223 10.74 1.07 -19.00
N LEU A 224 10.58 2.27 -18.44
CA LEU A 224 11.68 3.20 -18.14
C LEU A 224 12.56 2.70 -17.00
N THR A 225 13.83 3.10 -17.00
CA THR A 225 14.68 2.96 -15.80
C THR A 225 14.19 3.88 -14.68
N THR A 226 14.69 3.67 -13.47
CA THR A 226 14.37 4.51 -12.29
C THR A 226 14.61 5.99 -12.59
N GLU A 227 15.75 6.33 -13.19
CA GLU A 227 16.13 7.70 -13.52
C GLU A 227 15.26 8.28 -14.64
N GLN A 228 15.05 7.53 -15.73
CA GLN A 228 14.22 7.97 -16.85
C GLN A 228 12.76 8.25 -16.43
N PHE A 229 12.23 7.44 -15.50
CA PHE A 229 10.89 7.63 -14.96
C PHE A 229 10.79 8.94 -14.16
N VAL A 230 11.76 9.20 -13.28
CA VAL A 230 11.82 10.44 -12.49
C VAL A 230 11.91 11.67 -13.40
N ASP A 231 12.79 11.64 -14.41
CA ASP A 231 12.94 12.74 -15.38
C ASP A 231 11.64 12.97 -16.17
N THR A 232 10.98 11.89 -16.60
CA THR A 232 9.70 11.94 -17.31
C THR A 232 8.60 12.60 -16.48
N VAL A 233 8.49 12.25 -15.20
CA VAL A 233 7.51 12.84 -14.28
C VAL A 233 7.85 14.31 -13.99
N ALA A 234 9.14 14.65 -13.86
CA ALA A 234 9.58 16.02 -13.62
C ALA A 234 9.26 16.95 -14.81
N GLU A 235 9.48 16.49 -16.04
CA GLU A 235 9.11 17.23 -17.26
C GLU A 235 7.60 17.52 -17.31
N ASP A 236 6.78 16.50 -17.03
CA ASP A 236 5.33 16.64 -17.00
C ASP A 236 4.90 17.64 -15.91
N LEU A 237 5.39 17.45 -14.68
CA LEU A 237 5.07 18.32 -13.55
C LEU A 237 5.44 19.79 -13.84
N HIS A 238 6.61 20.05 -14.42
CA HIS A 238 7.03 21.41 -14.78
C HIS A 238 6.04 22.05 -15.76
N LEU A 239 5.64 21.31 -16.80
CA LEU A 239 4.69 21.81 -17.79
C LEU A 239 3.29 22.04 -17.19
N ARG A 240 2.82 21.14 -16.33
CA ARG A 240 1.52 21.27 -15.63
C ARG A 240 1.49 22.49 -14.73
N LEU A 241 2.54 22.72 -13.96
CA LEU A 241 2.63 23.87 -13.06
C LEU A 241 2.74 25.19 -13.84
N ALA A 242 3.39 25.20 -15.00
CA ALA A 242 3.53 26.39 -15.84
C ALA A 242 2.29 26.72 -16.67
N THR A 243 1.58 25.71 -17.19
CA THR A 243 0.55 25.90 -18.23
C THR A 243 -0.83 25.38 -17.87
N GLY A 244 -0.96 24.60 -16.79
CA GLY A 244 -2.17 23.88 -16.43
C GLY A 244 -2.50 22.69 -17.35
N LYS A 245 -1.60 22.32 -18.26
CA LYS A 245 -1.80 21.24 -19.24
C LYS A 245 -0.76 20.13 -19.07
N ALA A 246 -1.19 18.90 -19.37
CA ALA A 246 -0.29 17.76 -19.54
C ALA A 246 0.50 17.86 -20.86
N PRO A 247 1.70 17.27 -20.95
CA PRO A 247 2.42 17.14 -22.20
C PRO A 247 1.64 16.24 -23.16
N THR A 248 1.75 16.52 -24.46
CA THR A 248 1.25 15.62 -25.48
C THR A 248 2.06 14.31 -25.45
N PRO A 249 1.41 13.13 -25.43
CA PRO A 249 2.13 11.86 -25.40
C PRO A 249 3.11 11.77 -26.56
N ARG A 250 4.38 11.49 -26.27
CA ARG A 250 5.40 11.18 -27.29
C ARG A 250 5.63 9.67 -27.32
N PRO A 251 5.84 9.06 -28.50
CA PRO A 251 6.23 7.66 -28.60
C PRO A 251 7.49 7.41 -27.75
N ALA A 252 7.51 6.32 -26.99
CA ALA A 252 8.69 5.93 -26.23
C ALA A 252 9.87 5.71 -27.20
N VAL A 253 10.98 6.42 -26.96
CA VAL A 253 12.24 6.15 -27.66
C VAL A 253 12.97 5.08 -26.85
N PRO A 254 13.20 3.88 -27.40
CA PRO A 254 13.91 2.81 -26.70
C PRO A 254 15.41 3.09 -26.74
N GLU A 255 15.87 4.14 -26.06
CA GLU A 255 17.29 4.28 -25.76
C GLU A 255 17.56 3.80 -24.34
N VAL A 256 18.29 2.70 -24.27
CA VAL A 256 18.85 2.09 -23.06
C VAL A 256 19.90 3.06 -22.50
N VAL A 257 19.53 3.85 -21.49
CA VAL A 257 20.44 4.81 -20.86
C VAL A 257 21.28 4.10 -19.81
N HIS A 258 22.55 3.89 -20.14
CA HIS A 258 23.51 3.34 -19.20
C HIS A 258 23.79 4.32 -18.06
N PRO A 259 23.84 3.87 -16.80
CA PRO A 259 24.14 4.73 -15.67
C PRO A 259 25.55 5.33 -15.77
N SER A 260 25.70 6.51 -15.17
CA SER A 260 26.93 7.30 -15.14
C SER A 260 28.14 6.45 -14.74
N ARG A 261 29.23 6.57 -15.51
CA ARG A 261 30.51 5.88 -15.25
C ARG A 261 31.05 6.12 -13.83
N LYS A 262 30.62 7.18 -13.14
CA LYS A 262 31.03 7.53 -11.77
C LYS A 262 30.66 6.46 -10.73
N PHE A 263 29.62 5.66 -10.98
CA PHE A 263 29.11 4.66 -10.03
C PHE A 263 29.54 3.22 -10.33
N ARG A 264 30.27 2.98 -11.43
CA ARG A 264 30.82 1.66 -11.76
C ARG A 264 32.02 1.37 -10.86
N ARG A 265 31.78 0.92 -9.64
CA ARG A 265 32.87 0.39 -8.79
C ARG A 265 33.33 -0.95 -9.38
N ASN A 266 34.66 -1.11 -9.53
CA ASN A 266 35.33 -2.35 -9.96
C ASN A 266 35.09 -3.49 -8.96
N PHE A 267 33.91 -4.08 -8.97
CA PHE A 267 33.64 -5.30 -8.22
C PHE A 267 34.06 -6.50 -9.06
N LYS A 268 35.26 -7.02 -8.80
CA LYS A 268 35.68 -8.36 -9.26
C LYS A 268 34.93 -9.39 -8.42
N VAL A 269 33.68 -9.68 -8.77
CA VAL A 269 32.93 -10.80 -8.16
C VAL A 269 33.49 -12.09 -8.74
N ASP A 270 33.88 -13.01 -7.86
CA ASP A 270 34.37 -14.34 -8.21
C ASP A 270 33.16 -15.25 -8.45
N GLU A 271 32.67 -15.26 -9.70
CA GLU A 271 31.47 -15.98 -10.12
C GLU A 271 31.54 -17.48 -9.81
N LEU A 272 32.74 -18.07 -9.82
CA LEU A 272 32.96 -19.49 -9.52
C LEU A 272 32.68 -19.82 -8.04
N LYS A 273 33.03 -18.93 -7.11
CA LYS A 273 32.73 -19.14 -5.69
C LYS A 273 31.25 -18.96 -5.37
N MET A 274 30.60 -18.08 -6.11
CA MET A 274 29.16 -17.81 -6.02
C MET A 274 28.38 -19.05 -6.47
N GLN A 275 28.76 -19.64 -7.60
CA GLN A 275 28.20 -20.90 -8.11
C GLN A 275 28.40 -22.05 -7.11
N ALA A 276 29.63 -22.24 -6.61
CA ALA A 276 29.96 -23.29 -5.65
C ALA A 276 29.21 -23.16 -4.30
N MET A 277 28.78 -21.94 -3.94
CA MET A 277 27.93 -21.73 -2.77
C MET A 277 26.52 -22.25 -3.01
N PHE A 278 25.89 -21.95 -4.15
CA PHE A 278 24.54 -22.41 -4.47
C PHE A 278 24.47 -23.93 -4.67
N ASP A 279 25.46 -24.50 -5.37
CA ASP A 279 25.57 -25.95 -5.58
C ASP A 279 25.68 -26.75 -4.26
N ARG A 280 26.00 -26.09 -3.14
CA ARG A 280 26.10 -26.70 -1.81
C ARG A 280 24.75 -26.80 -1.09
N PHE A 281 23.76 -26.01 -1.48
CA PHE A 281 22.46 -25.91 -0.80
C PHE A 281 21.27 -26.34 -1.67
N ASP A 282 21.46 -26.45 -2.98
CA ASP A 282 20.50 -27.12 -3.86
C ASP A 282 20.72 -28.64 -3.79
N LEU A 283 19.93 -29.32 -2.95
CA LEU A 283 19.73 -30.78 -2.93
C LEU A 283 18.51 -31.17 -3.79
#